data_AF-A0A2D8CCP9-F1
#
_entry.id   AF-A0A2D8CCP9-F1
#
_cell.length_a   1.000
_cell.length_b   1.000
_cell.length_c   1.000
_cell.angle_alpha   90.00
_cell.angle_beta   90.00
_cell.angle_gamma   90.00
#
_symmetry.space_group_name_H-M   'P 1'
#
loop_
_entity.id
_entity.type
_entity.pdbx_description
1 polymer ?
#
loop_
_entity_poly.entity_id
_entity_poly.type
_entity_poly.pdbx_seq_one_letter_code
_entity_poly.pdbx_strand_id
1 'polypeptide(L)'
;MLRQLITLFLLLISILFAGCVDNQKEEIPPEQLMASADSVVVEYDYIKFIFDIERKDTWEWFLEKSDTGTLEYQWMASFNFEDEGYSAGFSLFKYPGAEPASGSFDELVEAGQVSLWRAGVMKTKSSHSNMTVMSGRRTLVRNAEINATVENDKLVIMLKEEYLVNKFSNFRPDSVSYMTKTQRSNFESKQQAVSYPNNEANF
;
A
#
# COMPACT_ATOMS: atom_id res chain seq x y z
N MET A 1 -0.48 -40.93 -58.77
CA MET A 1 -1.60 -40.55 -57.89
C MET A 1 -1.38 -40.88 -56.41
N LEU A 2 -0.66 -41.95 -56.05
CA LEU A 2 -0.47 -42.37 -54.64
C LEU A 2 0.34 -41.39 -53.77
N ARG A 3 1.22 -40.55 -54.36
CA ARG A 3 2.02 -39.56 -53.60
C ARG A 3 1.27 -38.29 -53.18
N GLN A 4 0.14 -37.96 -53.81
CA GLN A 4 -0.65 -36.77 -53.43
C GLN A 4 -1.65 -37.03 -52.28
N LEU A 5 -2.00 -38.30 -52.02
CA LEU A 5 -2.88 -38.63 -50.88
C LEU A 5 -2.15 -38.58 -49.54
N ILE A 6 -0.84 -38.86 -49.50
CA ILE A 6 -0.06 -38.91 -48.25
C ILE A 6 0.19 -37.51 -47.69
N THR A 7 0.40 -36.52 -48.56
CA THR A 7 0.67 -35.13 -48.12
C THR A 7 -0.59 -34.47 -47.56
N LEU A 8 -1.78 -34.80 -48.08
CA LEU A 8 -3.04 -34.26 -47.56
C LEU A 8 -3.41 -34.83 -46.19
N PHE A 9 -3.03 -36.08 -45.91
CA PHE A 9 -3.31 -36.75 -44.63
C PHE A 9 -2.45 -36.20 -43.49
N LEU A 10 -1.20 -35.79 -43.77
CA LEU A 10 -0.32 -35.18 -42.77
C LEU A 10 -0.72 -33.75 -42.41
N LEU A 11 -1.35 -33.00 -43.32
CA LEU A 11 -1.82 -31.64 -43.05
C LEU A 11 -3.09 -31.61 -42.17
N LEU A 12 -3.89 -32.68 -42.18
CA LEU A 12 -5.09 -32.79 -41.36
C LEU A 12 -4.78 -33.14 -39.89
N ILE A 13 -3.65 -33.80 -39.61
CA ILE A 13 -3.24 -34.17 -38.25
C ILE A 13 -2.71 -32.96 -37.47
N SER A 14 -2.15 -31.95 -38.15
CA SER A 14 -1.66 -30.72 -37.51
C SER A 14 -2.78 -29.78 -37.00
N ILE A 15 -4.03 -29.96 -37.40
CA ILE A 15 -5.15 -29.09 -36.99
C ILE A 15 -5.85 -29.61 -35.72
N LEU A 16 -5.61 -30.87 -35.32
CA LEU A 16 -6.23 -31.48 -34.13
C LEU A 16 -5.44 -31.26 -32.82
N PHE A 17 -4.29 -30.57 -32.87
CA PHE A 17 -3.54 -30.12 -31.69
C PHE A 17 -3.67 -28.61 -31.46
N ALA A 18 -4.76 -27.98 -31.90
CA ALA A 18 -5.28 -26.80 -31.21
C ALA A 18 -5.91 -27.27 -29.89
N GLY A 19 -5.08 -27.85 -29.02
CA GLY A 19 -5.45 -28.22 -27.68
C GLY A 19 -5.98 -26.98 -26.99
N CYS A 20 -7.15 -27.15 -26.36
CA CYS A 20 -7.66 -26.25 -25.35
C CYS A 20 -6.49 -25.86 -24.44
N VAL A 21 -5.99 -24.62 -24.60
CA VAL A 21 -5.24 -23.97 -23.55
C VAL A 21 -6.27 -23.79 -22.45
N ASP A 22 -6.33 -24.78 -21.56
CA ASP A 22 -7.05 -24.72 -20.31
C ASP A 22 -6.46 -23.50 -19.59
N ASN A 23 -7.20 -22.40 -19.61
CA ASN A 23 -6.91 -21.19 -18.85
C ASN A 23 -7.11 -21.55 -17.37
N GLN A 24 -6.24 -22.41 -16.84
CA GLN A 24 -6.11 -22.59 -15.43
C GLN A 24 -5.56 -21.26 -14.92
N LYS A 25 -6.48 -20.49 -14.34
CA LYS A 25 -6.19 -19.31 -13.55
C LYS A 25 -5.28 -19.81 -12.44
N GLU A 26 -3.98 -19.72 -12.66
CA GLU A 26 -2.96 -20.20 -11.74
C GLU A 26 -3.18 -19.42 -10.44
N GLU A 27 -3.79 -20.09 -9.45
CA GLU A 27 -3.94 -19.53 -8.12
C GLU A 27 -2.54 -19.41 -7.54
N ILE A 28 -2.01 -18.19 -7.62
CA ILE A 28 -0.70 -17.86 -7.05
C ILE A 28 -0.72 -18.29 -5.59
N PRO A 29 0.17 -19.20 -5.15
CA PRO A 29 0.22 -19.65 -3.78
C PRO A 29 0.31 -18.45 -2.83
N PRO A 30 -0.40 -18.43 -1.69
CA PRO A 30 -0.40 -17.31 -0.75
C PRO A 30 1.02 -16.88 -0.32
N GLU A 31 1.97 -17.81 -0.28
CA GLU A 31 3.39 -17.57 0.00
C GLU A 31 4.13 -16.77 -1.09
N GLN A 32 3.73 -16.88 -2.37
CA GLN A 32 4.31 -16.08 -3.45
C GLN A 32 3.67 -14.69 -3.58
N LEU A 33 2.47 -14.49 -3.04
CA LEU A 33 1.88 -13.16 -2.81
C LEU A 33 2.57 -12.40 -1.66
N MET A 34 3.30 -13.10 -0.78
CA MET A 34 4.09 -12.49 0.31
C MET A 34 5.49 -12.02 -0.15
N ALA A 35 5.90 -12.36 -1.38
CA ALA A 35 7.13 -11.86 -1.98
C ALA A 35 6.92 -10.43 -2.53
N SER A 36 7.41 -9.44 -1.76
CA SER A 36 7.77 -8.08 -2.19
C SER A 36 6.70 -7.21 -2.86
N ALA A 37 5.53 -7.05 -2.24
CA ALA A 37 4.67 -5.92 -2.60
C ALA A 37 4.10 -5.23 -1.36
N ASP A 38 4.02 -3.91 -1.46
CA ASP A 38 3.12 -3.11 -0.65
C ASP A 38 1.70 -3.70 -0.74
N SER A 39 0.94 -3.65 0.34
CA SER A 39 -0.41 -4.21 0.34
C SER A 39 -1.30 -3.59 1.41
N VAL A 40 -2.61 -3.59 1.15
CA VAL A 40 -3.62 -3.16 2.11
C VAL A 40 -4.53 -4.34 2.36
N VAL A 41 -4.70 -4.71 3.62
CA VAL A 41 -5.56 -5.81 4.04
C VAL A 41 -6.59 -5.28 5.02
N VAL A 42 -7.87 -5.47 4.70
CA VAL A 42 -8.99 -5.11 5.56
C VAL A 42 -9.53 -6.40 6.17
N GLU A 43 -9.43 -6.47 7.49
CA GLU A 43 -9.96 -7.55 8.32
C GLU A 43 -11.17 -7.06 9.12
N TYR A 44 -11.78 -7.96 9.89
CA TYR A 44 -13.00 -7.66 10.63
C TYR A 44 -12.82 -6.51 11.65
N ASP A 45 -11.67 -6.45 12.34
CA ASP A 45 -11.41 -5.54 13.45
C ASP A 45 -10.22 -4.59 13.20
N TYR A 46 -9.55 -4.69 12.05
CA TYR A 46 -8.44 -3.81 11.71
C TYR A 46 -8.20 -3.65 10.22
N ILE A 47 -7.42 -2.62 9.87
CA ILE A 47 -6.84 -2.42 8.55
C ILE A 47 -5.31 -2.46 8.71
N LYS A 48 -4.63 -3.24 7.88
CA LYS A 48 -3.17 -3.24 7.75
C LYS A 48 -2.75 -2.53 6.47
N PHE A 49 -1.87 -1.54 6.62
CA PHE A 49 -1.11 -0.96 5.52
C PHE A 49 0.33 -1.45 5.62
N ILE A 50 0.76 -2.20 4.62
CA ILE A 50 2.05 -2.88 4.61
C ILE A 50 2.91 -2.22 3.54
N PHE A 51 4.02 -1.64 3.96
CA PHE A 51 5.00 -1.02 3.07
C PHE A 51 6.22 -1.93 2.97
N ASP A 52 6.63 -2.24 1.75
CA ASP A 52 7.89 -2.92 1.49
C ASP A 52 9.03 -1.92 1.64
N ILE A 53 9.98 -2.24 2.51
CA ILE A 53 11.05 -1.32 2.86
C ILE A 53 12.35 -1.80 2.21
N GLU A 54 13.06 -0.86 1.59
CA GLU A 54 14.39 -1.13 1.05
C GLU A 54 15.29 -1.65 2.18
N ARG A 55 15.81 -2.87 2.02
CA ARG A 55 16.70 -3.46 3.02
C ARG A 55 17.98 -2.64 3.14
N LYS A 56 18.30 -2.23 4.37
CA LYS A 56 19.53 -1.52 4.74
C LYS A 56 20.06 -2.09 6.04
N ASP A 57 21.38 -2.23 6.11
CA ASP A 57 22.05 -2.66 7.33
C ASP A 57 21.96 -1.60 8.44
N THR A 58 21.86 -0.33 8.06
CA THR A 58 21.76 0.79 9.00
C THR A 58 20.90 1.90 8.40
N TRP A 59 20.04 2.46 9.23
CA TRP A 59 19.26 3.67 8.97
C TRP A 59 19.85 4.81 9.76
N GLU A 60 19.88 5.99 9.17
CA GLU A 60 20.33 7.22 9.82
C GLU A 60 19.10 8.13 9.99
N TRP A 61 19.05 8.94 11.04
CA TRP A 61 18.01 9.95 11.23
C TRP A 61 18.51 11.14 12.03
N PHE A 62 17.75 12.23 12.01
CA PHE A 62 18.12 13.53 12.57
C PHE A 62 19.45 14.04 11.99
N LEU A 63 19.63 13.86 10.68
CA LEU A 63 20.89 14.17 10.00
C LEU A 63 21.34 15.58 10.33
N GLU A 64 22.64 15.78 10.52
CA GLU A 64 23.21 17.09 10.86
C GLU A 64 22.77 18.18 9.86
N LYS A 65 22.76 17.83 8.56
CA LYS A 65 22.35 18.70 7.45
C LYS A 65 20.85 19.00 7.37
N SER A 66 19.99 18.26 8.07
CA SER A 66 18.55 18.50 8.05
C SER A 66 18.21 19.68 8.96
N ASP A 67 17.41 20.61 8.46
CA ASP A 67 16.90 21.70 9.29
C ASP A 67 15.88 21.19 10.31
N THR A 68 15.72 21.92 11.42
CA THR A 68 14.63 21.64 12.37
C THR A 68 13.27 21.72 11.68
N GLY A 69 12.39 20.75 11.96
CA GLY A 69 11.08 20.61 11.33
C GLY A 69 11.12 19.91 9.96
N THR A 70 12.29 19.48 9.49
CA THR A 70 12.40 18.68 8.26
C THR A 70 11.77 17.31 8.46
N LEU A 71 10.86 16.94 7.55
CA LEU A 71 10.37 15.57 7.43
C LEU A 71 11.43 14.71 6.75
N GLU A 72 12.07 13.81 7.50
CA GLU A 72 13.12 12.94 6.96
C GLU A 72 12.55 11.64 6.39
N TYR A 73 11.54 11.08 7.06
CA TYR A 73 10.90 9.83 6.66
C TYR A 73 9.38 9.94 6.74
N GLN A 74 8.72 9.31 5.77
CA GLN A 74 7.27 9.15 5.78
C GLN A 74 6.87 7.88 5.03
N TRP A 75 5.92 7.15 5.60
CA TRP A 75 5.17 6.10 4.92
C TRP A 75 3.71 6.26 5.31
N MET A 76 2.88 6.69 4.37
CA MET A 76 1.52 7.15 4.64
C MET A 76 0.55 6.56 3.63
N ALA A 77 -0.51 5.92 4.10
CA ALA A 77 -1.63 5.48 3.28
C ALA A 77 -2.74 6.52 3.35
N SER A 78 -3.23 6.99 2.20
CA SER A 78 -4.32 7.95 2.09
C SER A 78 -5.51 7.33 1.36
N PHE A 79 -6.70 7.52 1.91
CA PHE A 79 -7.95 6.94 1.41
C PHE A 79 -9.09 7.91 1.63
N ASN A 80 -10.13 7.82 0.80
CA ASN A 80 -11.27 8.72 0.83
C ASN A 80 -12.57 7.93 0.93
N PHE A 81 -13.52 8.44 1.72
CA PHE A 81 -14.89 7.97 1.81
C PHE A 81 -15.81 9.13 1.52
N GLU A 82 -16.47 9.12 0.36
CA GLU A 82 -17.39 10.17 -0.08
C GLU A 82 -16.77 11.58 -0.04
N ASP A 83 -16.99 12.31 1.06
CA ASP A 83 -16.56 13.68 1.29
C ASP A 83 -15.48 13.80 2.39
N GLU A 84 -14.99 12.68 2.92
CA GLU A 84 -13.99 12.61 3.98
C GLU A 84 -12.71 11.94 3.49
N GLY A 85 -11.56 12.55 3.78
CA GLY A 85 -10.24 12.04 3.43
C GLY A 85 -9.48 11.69 4.69
N TYR A 86 -8.73 10.61 4.64
CA TYR A 86 -7.93 10.13 5.74
C TYR A 86 -6.51 9.83 5.29
N SER A 87 -5.55 10.00 6.19
CA SER A 87 -4.18 9.55 6.01
C SER A 87 -3.70 8.86 7.29
N ALA A 88 -3.27 7.61 7.20
CA ALA A 88 -2.75 6.80 8.29
C ALA A 88 -1.32 6.37 7.99
N GLY A 89 -0.40 6.53 8.94
CA GLY A 89 0.98 6.13 8.70
C GLY A 89 2.00 6.66 9.68
N PHE A 90 3.26 6.43 9.31
CA PHE A 90 4.46 6.83 10.05
C PHE A 90 5.06 8.11 9.47
N SER A 91 5.62 8.93 10.35
CA SER A 91 6.48 10.06 9.99
C SER A 91 7.56 10.32 11.03
N LEU A 92 8.73 10.74 10.56
CA LEU A 92 9.81 11.23 11.42
C LEU A 92 10.22 12.64 10.99
N PHE A 93 10.01 13.61 11.88
CA PHE A 93 10.49 14.98 11.73
C PHE A 93 11.70 15.20 12.62
N LYS A 94 12.70 15.93 12.14
CA LYS A 94 13.79 16.40 12.98
C LYS A 94 13.28 17.46 13.96
N TYR A 95 13.30 17.16 15.26
CA TYR A 95 12.89 18.11 16.29
C TYR A 95 14.05 19.03 16.73
N PRO A 96 13.77 20.20 17.36
CA PRO A 96 14.82 21.12 17.80
C PRO A 96 15.77 20.44 18.80
N GLY A 97 17.08 20.52 18.53
CA GLY A 97 18.11 19.94 19.38
C GLY A 97 18.30 18.43 19.24
N ALA A 98 17.64 17.78 18.27
CA ALA A 98 17.90 16.38 17.95
C ALA A 98 19.35 16.20 17.45
N GLU A 99 20.09 15.28 18.07
CA GLU A 99 21.41 14.85 17.62
C GLU A 99 21.28 13.78 16.53
N PRO A 100 22.22 13.72 15.56
CA PRO A 100 22.25 12.65 14.58
C PRO A 100 22.28 11.27 15.23
N ALA A 101 21.48 10.35 14.71
CA ALA A 101 21.34 9.01 15.23
C ALA A 101 21.33 7.99 14.09
N SER A 102 21.64 6.73 14.41
CA SER A 102 21.62 5.62 13.48
C SER A 102 21.35 4.30 14.17
N GLY A 103 20.76 3.35 13.46
CA GLY A 103 20.44 2.03 13.99
C GLY A 103 19.72 1.14 13.00
N SER A 104 19.05 0.12 13.54
CA SER A 104 18.15 -0.76 12.81
C SER A 104 16.89 -0.02 12.30
N PHE A 105 16.12 -0.69 11.43
CA PHE A 105 14.85 -0.12 10.98
C PHE A 105 13.84 -0.03 12.11
N ASP A 106 13.84 -0.97 13.05
CA ASP A 106 12.97 -0.98 14.22
C ASP A 106 13.21 0.26 15.09
N GLU A 107 14.48 0.57 15.38
CA GLU A 107 14.87 1.77 16.14
C GLU A 107 14.47 3.07 15.43
N LEU A 108 14.53 3.10 14.09
CA LEU A 108 14.01 4.24 13.31
C LEU A 108 12.49 4.39 13.49
N VAL A 109 11.74 3.29 13.46
CA VAL A 109 10.28 3.30 13.65
C VAL A 109 9.92 3.71 15.08
N GLU A 110 10.69 3.30 16.07
CA GLU A 110 10.52 3.75 17.46
C GLU A 110 10.82 5.24 17.65
N ALA A 111 11.78 5.81 16.89
CA ALA A 111 12.13 7.22 16.97
C ALA A 111 11.06 8.17 16.39
N GLY A 112 10.16 7.64 15.55
CA GLY A 112 9.15 8.43 14.85
C GLY A 112 7.78 8.45 15.50
N GLN A 113 6.79 8.85 14.70
CA GLN A 113 5.41 9.00 15.14
C GLN A 113 4.47 8.33 14.16
N VAL A 114 3.50 7.61 14.72
CA VAL A 114 2.38 7.05 13.97
C VAL A 114 1.16 7.93 14.19
N SER A 115 0.43 8.23 13.14
CA SER A 115 -0.68 9.18 13.22
C SER A 115 -1.78 8.87 12.21
N LEU A 116 -3.01 9.17 12.64
CA LEU A 116 -4.18 9.21 11.79
C LEU A 116 -4.65 10.66 11.62
N TRP A 117 -4.69 11.11 10.38
CA TRP A 117 -5.14 12.43 10.00
C TRP A 117 -6.47 12.34 9.26
N ARG A 118 -7.37 13.29 9.52
CA ARG A 118 -8.61 13.51 8.76
C ARG A 118 -8.52 14.85 8.03
N ALA A 119 -8.99 14.91 6.80
CA ALA A 119 -9.12 16.13 6.02
C ALA A 119 -10.47 16.16 5.29
N GLY A 120 -10.91 17.36 4.92
CA GLY A 120 -11.98 17.50 3.95
C GLY A 120 -11.51 17.06 2.57
N VAL A 121 -12.47 16.67 1.74
CA VAL A 121 -12.22 16.29 0.35
C VAL A 121 -12.75 17.39 -0.58
N MET A 122 -11.94 17.80 -1.56
CA MET A 122 -12.42 18.61 -2.68
C MET A 122 -12.52 17.75 -3.92
N LYS A 123 -13.72 17.70 -4.49
CA LYS A 123 -13.96 17.12 -5.80
C LYS A 123 -13.52 18.13 -6.86
N THR A 124 -12.33 17.95 -7.41
CA THR A 124 -11.89 18.77 -8.55
C THR A 124 -12.39 18.14 -9.84
N LYS A 125 -13.22 18.86 -10.60
CA LYS A 125 -13.57 18.46 -11.96
C LYS A 125 -12.41 18.83 -12.87
N SER A 126 -11.60 17.87 -13.27
CA SER A 126 -10.66 18.04 -14.39
C SER A 126 -11.26 17.43 -15.64
N SER A 127 -11.00 18.00 -16.82
CA SER A 127 -11.55 17.51 -18.09
C SER A 127 -11.12 16.08 -18.48
N HIS A 128 -10.19 15.47 -17.73
CA HIS A 128 -9.62 14.15 -18.05
C HIS A 128 -9.66 13.15 -16.89
N SER A 129 -10.10 13.53 -15.70
CA SER A 129 -10.29 12.60 -14.57
C SER A 129 -11.15 13.19 -13.46
N ASN A 130 -11.96 12.32 -12.84
CA ASN A 130 -12.55 12.57 -11.53
C ASN A 130 -11.49 12.31 -10.46
N MET A 131 -10.55 13.25 -10.30
CA MET A 131 -9.54 13.15 -9.25
C MET A 131 -10.09 13.77 -7.97
N THR A 132 -10.16 12.95 -6.93
CA THR A 132 -10.53 13.35 -5.58
C THR A 132 -9.25 13.63 -4.80
N VAL A 133 -9.00 14.90 -4.47
CA VAL A 133 -7.78 15.31 -3.73
C VAL A 133 -8.17 15.70 -2.31
N MET A 134 -7.39 15.24 -1.33
CA MET A 134 -7.51 15.73 0.04
C MET A 134 -7.15 17.22 0.06
N SER A 135 -8.08 18.05 0.52
CA SER A 135 -7.93 19.50 0.50
C SER A 135 -8.16 20.08 1.88
N GLY A 136 -7.43 21.14 2.20
CA GLY A 136 -7.64 21.90 3.42
C GLY A 136 -6.89 21.35 4.62
N ARG A 137 -7.28 21.87 5.79
CA ARG A 137 -6.57 21.64 7.05
C ARG A 137 -6.74 20.19 7.50
N ARG A 138 -5.62 19.46 7.61
CA ARG A 138 -5.58 18.16 8.25
C ARG A 138 -5.79 18.33 9.76
N THR A 139 -6.64 17.49 10.34
CA THR A 139 -6.89 17.42 11.78
C THR A 139 -6.45 16.06 12.27
N LEU A 140 -5.62 16.02 13.31
CA LEU A 140 -5.22 14.78 13.96
C LEU A 140 -6.46 14.15 14.61
N VAL A 141 -6.72 12.87 14.30
CA VAL A 141 -7.72 12.07 15.01
C VAL A 141 -7.11 11.69 16.35
N ARG A 142 -7.63 12.27 17.43
CA ARG A 142 -7.11 12.03 18.80
C ARG A 142 -7.52 10.65 19.28
N ASN A 143 -6.63 10.03 20.05
CA ASN A 143 -6.83 8.70 20.64
C ASN A 143 -7.11 7.61 19.60
N ALA A 144 -6.63 7.79 18.36
CA ALA A 144 -6.76 6.77 17.34
C ALA A 144 -5.95 5.53 17.75
N GLU A 145 -6.57 4.35 17.71
CA GLU A 145 -5.93 3.07 17.90
C GLU A 145 -5.15 2.71 16.62
N ILE A 146 -3.97 3.30 16.49
CA ILE A 146 -3.04 3.09 15.39
C ILE A 146 -1.64 2.78 15.93
N ASN A 147 -0.98 1.79 15.35
CA ASN A 147 0.40 1.44 15.68
C ASN A 147 1.20 1.15 14.41
N ALA A 148 2.52 1.20 14.56
CA ALA A 148 3.48 0.74 13.56
C ALA A 148 4.34 -0.33 14.18
N THR A 149 4.59 -1.38 13.42
CA THR A 149 5.50 -2.46 13.77
C THR A 149 6.35 -2.80 12.56
N VAL A 150 7.48 -3.45 12.80
CA VAL A 150 8.31 -4.01 11.74
C VAL A 150 8.18 -5.52 11.74
N GLU A 151 7.86 -6.08 10.58
CA GLU A 151 7.70 -7.52 10.39
C GLU A 151 8.41 -7.92 9.10
N ASN A 152 9.46 -8.76 9.18
CA ASN A 152 10.18 -9.29 8.01
C ASN A 152 10.60 -8.21 7.00
N ASP A 153 11.32 -7.18 7.46
CA ASP A 153 11.75 -6.02 6.65
C ASP A 153 10.61 -5.18 6.07
N LYS A 154 9.40 -5.25 6.65
CA LYS A 154 8.24 -4.45 6.24
C LYS A 154 7.79 -3.54 7.37
N LEU A 155 7.31 -2.37 7.00
CA LEU A 155 6.58 -1.51 7.93
C LEU A 155 5.10 -1.88 7.87
N VAL A 156 4.55 -2.32 8.99
CA VAL A 156 3.13 -2.64 9.13
C VAL A 156 2.46 -1.57 9.98
N ILE A 157 1.61 -0.77 9.36
CA ILE A 157 0.74 0.18 10.04
C ILE A 157 -0.61 -0.48 10.27
N MET A 158 -0.96 -0.73 11.53
CA MET A 158 -2.23 -1.34 11.91
C MET A 158 -3.17 -0.28 12.49
N LEU A 159 -4.36 -0.17 11.91
CA LEU A 159 -5.41 0.76 12.29
C LEU A 159 -6.64 -0.02 12.79
N LYS A 160 -7.04 0.20 14.04
CA LYS A 160 -8.15 -0.48 14.73
C LYS A 160 -9.35 0.43 15.03
N GLU A 161 -9.42 1.58 14.38
CA GLU A 161 -10.54 2.49 14.51
C GLU A 161 -11.83 1.86 13.98
N GLU A 162 -12.70 1.38 14.88
CA GLU A 162 -13.94 0.67 14.55
C GLU A 162 -14.76 1.37 13.46
N TYR A 163 -14.92 2.69 13.58
CA TYR A 163 -15.61 3.50 12.56
C TYR A 163 -14.98 3.39 11.16
N LEU A 164 -13.65 3.42 11.07
CA LEU A 164 -12.94 3.34 9.80
C LEU A 164 -12.89 1.92 9.25
N VAL A 165 -12.72 0.91 10.10
CA VAL A 165 -12.79 -0.50 9.72
C VAL A 165 -14.17 -0.83 9.12
N ASN A 166 -15.24 -0.39 9.79
CA ASN A 166 -16.61 -0.51 9.29
C ASN A 166 -16.81 0.25 7.98
N LYS A 167 -16.25 1.46 7.84
CA LYS A 167 -16.31 2.21 6.57
C LYS A 167 -15.58 1.49 5.43
N PHE A 168 -14.39 0.96 5.65
CA PHE A 168 -13.67 0.17 4.65
C PHE A 168 -14.49 -1.07 4.23
N SER A 169 -15.05 -1.80 5.19
CA SER A 169 -15.82 -3.01 4.91
C SER A 169 -17.11 -2.74 4.13
N ASN A 170 -17.77 -1.61 4.38
CA ASN A 170 -19.01 -1.25 3.71
C ASN A 170 -18.77 -0.55 2.35
N PHE A 171 -17.85 0.40 2.30
CA PHE A 171 -17.56 1.16 1.07
C PHE A 171 -16.72 0.35 0.07
N ARG A 172 -15.90 -0.58 0.58
CA ARG A 172 -15.00 -1.44 -0.19
C ARG A 172 -14.19 -0.68 -1.24
N PRO A 173 -13.37 0.32 -0.86
CA PRO A 173 -12.51 0.99 -1.82
C PRO A 173 -11.59 -0.03 -2.52
N ASP A 174 -11.45 0.09 -3.84
CA ASP A 174 -10.60 -0.80 -4.65
C ASP A 174 -9.11 -0.51 -4.45
N SER A 175 -8.76 0.75 -4.13
CA SER A 175 -7.38 1.18 -3.91
C SER A 175 -7.25 2.28 -2.85
N VAL A 176 -6.02 2.43 -2.34
CA VAL A 176 -5.59 3.58 -1.53
C VAL A 176 -4.31 4.17 -2.13
N SER A 177 -4.01 5.44 -1.83
CA SER A 177 -2.77 6.09 -2.27
C SER A 177 -1.70 5.94 -1.21
N TYR A 178 -0.59 5.30 -1.53
CA TYR A 178 0.61 5.32 -0.70
C TYR A 178 1.45 6.53 -1.07
N MET A 179 2.02 7.16 -0.04
CA MET A 179 3.00 8.22 -0.18
C MET A 179 4.20 7.90 0.70
N THR A 180 5.37 7.87 0.10
CA THR A 180 6.62 7.57 0.78
C THR A 180 7.63 8.70 0.62
N LYS A 181 8.46 8.89 1.64
CA LYS A 181 9.62 9.78 1.61
C LYS A 181 10.72 9.15 2.43
N THR A 182 11.92 9.16 1.89
CA THR A 182 13.15 8.86 2.62
C THR A 182 14.08 10.07 2.58
N GLN A 183 15.20 10.01 3.29
CA GLN A 183 16.19 11.09 3.30
C GLN A 183 16.77 11.43 1.92
N ARG A 184 16.85 10.45 1.02
CA ARG A 184 17.48 10.60 -0.30
C ARG A 184 16.48 10.76 -1.43
N SER A 185 15.19 10.55 -1.16
CA SER A 185 14.15 10.60 -2.17
C SER A 185 13.24 11.81 -2.00
N ASN A 186 12.69 12.25 -3.14
CA ASN A 186 11.50 13.07 -3.14
C ASN A 186 10.30 12.24 -2.70
N PHE A 187 9.15 12.89 -2.53
CA PHE A 187 7.91 12.15 -2.32
C PHE A 187 7.62 11.27 -3.54
N GLU A 188 7.33 10.01 -3.27
CA GLU A 188 6.84 9.06 -4.25
C GLU A 188 5.40 8.72 -3.88
N SER A 189 4.56 8.54 -4.90
CA SER A 189 3.15 8.17 -4.71
C SER A 189 2.79 7.03 -5.64
N LYS A 190 2.03 6.07 -5.13
CA LYS A 190 1.48 4.94 -5.91
C LYS A 190 0.12 4.53 -5.39
N GLN A 191 -0.70 3.94 -6.25
CA GLN A 191 -1.96 3.33 -5.86
C GLN A 191 -1.71 1.89 -5.43
N GLN A 192 -2.33 1.49 -4.33
CA GLN A 192 -2.24 0.14 -3.79
C GLN A 192 -3.63 -0.48 -3.71
N ALA A 193 -3.80 -1.66 -4.31
CA ALA A 193 -5.05 -2.40 -4.27
C ALA A 193 -5.38 -2.86 -2.85
N VAL A 194 -6.68 -2.91 -2.53
CA VAL A 194 -7.18 -3.33 -1.22
C VAL A 194 -7.70 -4.77 -1.27
N SER A 195 -7.25 -5.60 -0.32
CA SER A 195 -7.68 -6.98 -0.15
C SER A 195 -8.66 -7.12 1.02
N TYR A 196 -9.67 -7.98 0.85
CA TYR A 196 -10.73 -8.26 1.83
C TYR A 196 -10.87 -9.79 2.05
N PRO A 197 -9.89 -10.45 2.68
CA PRO A 197 -9.79 -11.92 2.71
C PRO A 197 -10.97 -12.64 3.38
N ASN A 198 -11.57 -12.04 4.42
CA ASN A 198 -12.57 -12.72 5.26
C ASN A 198 -14.03 -12.24 5.07
N ASN A 199 -14.30 -11.37 4.09
CA ASN A 199 -15.62 -10.75 3.90
C ASN A 199 -16.51 -11.43 2.84
N GLU A 200 -16.18 -12.63 2.37
CA GLU A 200 -16.99 -13.35 1.37
C GLU A 200 -18.09 -14.23 1.97
N ALA A 201 -18.18 -14.37 3.30
CA ALA A 201 -19.03 -15.41 3.91
C ALA A 201 -20.40 -14.95 4.46
N ASN A 202 -20.73 -13.64 4.50
CA ASN A 202 -21.94 -13.16 5.19
C ASN A 202 -22.71 -12.05 4.44
N PHE A 203 -23.12 -12.31 3.19
CA PHE A 203 -24.18 -11.55 2.52
C PHE A 203 -25.32 -12.46 2.10
#